data_AF-A0A2N0PDZ8-F1
#
_entry.id   AF-A0A2N0PDZ8-F1
#
_cell.length_a   1.000
_cell.length_b   1.000
_cell.length_c   1.000
_cell.angle_alpha   90.00
_cell.angle_beta   90.00
_cell.angle_gamma   90.00
#
_symmetry.space_group_name_H-M   'P 1'
#
loop_
_entity.id
_entity.type
_entity.pdbx_description
1 polymer ?
#
loop_
_entity_poly.entity_id
_entity_poly.type
_entity_poly.pdbx_seq_one_letter_code
_entity_poly.pdbx_strand_id
1 'polypeptide(L)'
;MISDHEWDLLTDLKEILSLFAEATTELGGSKYVTNSLHVRMLIEIINTLTTNPSENYTNNDEQEDAFEDEGNFNISEPVLTFGLLDDIKSKLYANLKKYYPTLTTETLIPSILDPRFKSLDFAPDEQKIKTEQYLHKLFEKEKGGQKETSNNSHISSGSKPKKKKSLMERLTKDNIVAFNEINEYLQLPEIPLDSNPLLWWN
;
A
#
# COMPACT_ATOMS: atom_id res chain seq x y z
N MET A 1 -15.73 -34.22 -24.86
CA MET A 1 -14.27 -34.13 -25.04
C MET A 1 -13.97 -32.65 -25.04
N ILE A 2 -13.10 -32.17 -24.15
CA ILE A 2 -12.78 -30.74 -24.04
C ILE A 2 -12.15 -30.29 -25.36
N SER A 3 -12.67 -29.19 -25.90
CA SER A 3 -12.21 -28.53 -27.12
C SER A 3 -10.92 -27.74 -26.87
N ASP A 4 -10.16 -27.46 -27.93
CA ASP A 4 -8.91 -26.68 -27.82
C ASP A 4 -9.17 -25.29 -27.20
N HIS A 5 -10.30 -24.65 -27.54
CA HIS A 5 -10.72 -23.35 -27.01
C HIS A 5 -11.02 -23.39 -25.50
N GLU A 6 -11.53 -24.50 -24.99
CA GLU A 6 -11.74 -24.70 -23.54
C GLU A 6 -10.41 -24.95 -22.82
N TRP A 7 -9.44 -25.62 -23.45
CA TRP A 7 -8.08 -25.78 -22.91
C TRP A 7 -7.30 -24.47 -22.86
N ASP A 8 -7.43 -23.63 -23.89
CA ASP A 8 -6.82 -22.30 -23.93
C ASP A 8 -7.38 -21.44 -22.79
N LEU A 9 -8.71 -21.42 -22.61
CA LEU A 9 -9.36 -20.71 -21.51
C LEU A 9 -8.88 -21.19 -20.13
N LEU A 10 -8.75 -22.52 -19.92
CA LEU A 10 -8.24 -23.08 -18.67
C LEU A 10 -6.78 -22.66 -18.39
N THR A 11 -5.99 -22.52 -19.45
CA THR A 11 -4.60 -22.07 -19.35
C THR A 11 -4.54 -20.60 -18.91
N ASP A 12 -5.33 -19.74 -19.56
CA ASP A 12 -5.44 -18.32 -19.21
C ASP A 12 -5.97 -18.13 -17.78
N LEU A 13 -6.98 -18.92 -17.38
CA LEU A 13 -7.53 -18.87 -16.03
C LEU A 13 -6.50 -19.28 -14.98
N LYS A 14 -5.70 -20.31 -15.27
CA LYS A 14 -4.62 -20.75 -14.38
C LYS A 14 -3.59 -19.64 -14.18
N GLU A 15 -3.25 -18.91 -15.23
CA GLU A 15 -2.33 -17.76 -15.15
C GLU A 15 -2.89 -16.68 -14.23
N ILE A 16 -4.15 -16.28 -14.41
CA ILE A 16 -4.80 -15.26 -13.55
C ILE A 16 -4.84 -15.71 -12.08
N LEU A 17 -5.28 -16.94 -11.82
CA LEU A 17 -5.42 -17.46 -10.46
C LEU A 17 -4.07 -17.72 -9.78
N SER A 18 -3.00 -17.93 -10.54
CA SER A 18 -1.66 -18.15 -9.98
C SER A 18 -1.17 -16.93 -9.18
N LEU A 19 -1.52 -15.71 -9.60
CA LEU A 19 -1.18 -14.47 -8.88
C LEU A 19 -1.76 -14.46 -7.46
N PHE A 20 -3.00 -14.93 -7.30
CA PHE A 20 -3.65 -15.04 -5.99
C PHE A 20 -3.00 -16.13 -5.13
N ALA A 21 -2.63 -17.26 -5.74
CA ALA A 21 -1.93 -18.34 -5.04
C ALA A 21 -0.55 -17.90 -4.54
N GLU A 22 0.21 -17.15 -5.35
CA GLU A 22 1.49 -16.58 -4.96
C GLU A 22 1.33 -15.58 -3.82
N ALA A 23 0.42 -14.61 -3.96
CA ALA A 23 0.17 -13.61 -2.94
C ALA A 23 -0.27 -14.24 -1.60
N THR A 24 -1.18 -15.22 -1.62
CA THR A 24 -1.64 -15.90 -0.40
C THR A 24 -0.58 -16.81 0.22
N THR A 25 0.34 -17.37 -0.57
CA THR A 25 1.49 -18.13 -0.07
C THR A 25 2.45 -17.22 0.71
N GLU A 26 2.76 -16.04 0.16
CA GLU A 26 3.61 -15.06 0.85
C GLU A 26 2.92 -14.46 2.08
N LEU A 27 1.63 -14.14 1.98
CA LEU A 27 0.83 -13.67 3.12
C LEU A 27 0.59 -14.76 4.19
N GLY A 28 0.72 -16.04 3.83
CA GLY A 28 0.44 -17.20 4.67
C GLY A 28 1.50 -17.50 5.73
N GLY A 29 2.60 -16.74 5.79
CA GLY A 29 3.54 -16.77 6.92
C GLY A 29 4.96 -17.28 6.62
N SER A 30 5.43 -17.17 5.37
CA SER A 30 6.82 -17.47 5.00
C SER A 30 7.82 -16.41 5.52
N LYS A 31 7.39 -15.14 5.66
CA LYS A 31 8.20 -13.97 6.11
C LYS A 31 7.31 -12.91 6.81
N TYR A 32 7.94 -11.83 7.33
CA TYR A 32 7.24 -10.68 7.93
C TYR A 32 6.24 -10.05 6.94
N VAL A 33 4.97 -10.40 7.08
CA VAL A 33 3.90 -9.79 6.30
C VAL A 33 3.61 -8.41 6.87
N THR A 34 4.07 -7.37 6.17
CA THR A 34 3.75 -5.99 6.50
C THR A 34 2.51 -5.55 5.74
N ASN A 35 1.76 -4.61 6.33
CA ASN A 35 0.59 -4.02 5.66
C ASN A 35 0.98 -3.35 4.33
N SER A 36 2.18 -2.76 4.25
CA SER A 36 2.76 -2.23 3.02
C SER A 36 2.92 -3.27 1.90
N LEU A 37 3.38 -4.47 2.23
CA LEU A 37 3.54 -5.57 1.27
C LEU A 37 2.16 -6.06 0.80
N HIS A 38 1.21 -6.19 1.72
CA HIS A 38 -0.19 -6.54 1.41
C HIS A 38 -0.81 -5.53 0.42
N VAL A 39 -0.68 -4.24 0.69
CA VAL A 39 -1.18 -3.16 -0.18
C VAL A 39 -0.51 -3.20 -1.55
N ARG A 40 0.81 -3.41 -1.62
CA ARG A 40 1.53 -3.55 -2.89
C ARG A 40 1.00 -4.73 -3.72
N MET A 41 0.80 -5.90 -3.11
CA MET A 41 0.29 -7.08 -3.81
C MET A 41 -1.14 -6.88 -4.33
N LEU A 42 -2.01 -6.25 -3.54
CA LEU A 42 -3.37 -5.92 -3.99
C LEU A 42 -3.37 -5.03 -5.24
N ILE A 43 -2.53 -3.99 -5.25
CA ILE A 43 -2.43 -3.08 -6.40
C ILE A 43 -1.89 -3.81 -7.63
N GLU A 44 -0.90 -4.69 -7.47
CA GLU A 44 -0.35 -5.48 -8.57
C GLU A 44 -1.41 -6.43 -9.19
N ILE A 45 -2.20 -7.10 -8.35
CA ILE A 45 -3.31 -7.95 -8.81
C ILE A 45 -4.35 -7.12 -9.57
N ILE A 46 -4.74 -5.97 -9.02
CA ILE A 46 -5.70 -5.05 -9.67
C ILE A 46 -5.18 -4.56 -11.03
N ASN A 47 -3.91 -4.15 -11.10
CA ASN A 47 -3.29 -3.71 -12.35
C ASN A 47 -3.30 -4.85 -13.38
N THR A 48 -2.98 -6.07 -12.98
CA THR A 48 -2.96 -7.23 -13.89
C THR A 48 -4.34 -7.56 -14.44
N LEU A 49 -5.38 -7.44 -13.62
CA LEU A 49 -6.77 -7.62 -14.06
C LEU A 49 -7.23 -6.52 -15.04
N THR A 50 -6.74 -5.29 -14.88
CA THR A 50 -7.21 -4.11 -15.64
C THR A 50 -6.40 -3.79 -16.90
N THR A 51 -5.20 -4.36 -17.08
CA THR A 51 -4.29 -4.06 -18.21
C THR A 51 -4.78 -4.62 -19.57
N ASN A 52 -5.87 -5.39 -19.59
CA ASN A 52 -6.47 -5.88 -20.84
C ASN A 52 -7.48 -4.84 -21.39
N PRO A 53 -7.44 -4.46 -22.70
CA PRO A 53 -8.09 -3.26 -23.22
C PRO A 53 -9.63 -3.32 -23.34
N SER A 54 -10.30 -4.35 -22.80
CA SER A 54 -11.74 -4.47 -22.89
C SER A 54 -12.44 -3.59 -21.85
N GLU A 55 -12.66 -2.34 -22.26
CA GLU A 55 -13.74 -1.41 -21.95
C GLU A 55 -14.60 -1.62 -20.68
N ASN A 56 -14.70 -0.53 -19.90
CA ASN A 56 -15.79 -0.21 -18.95
C ASN A 56 -16.15 -1.29 -17.94
N TYR A 57 -15.28 -1.49 -16.94
CA TYR A 57 -15.68 -2.06 -15.65
C TYR A 57 -16.78 -1.18 -15.06
N THR A 58 -18.02 -1.64 -15.20
CA THR A 58 -19.20 -0.89 -14.77
C THR A 58 -19.14 -0.78 -13.26
N ASN A 59 -19.02 0.45 -12.73
CA ASN A 59 -19.13 0.71 -11.29
C ASN A 59 -20.59 0.48 -10.88
N ASN A 60 -20.98 -0.78 -10.70
CA ASN A 60 -22.23 -1.10 -10.04
C ASN A 60 -21.95 -1.09 -8.54
N ASP A 61 -22.23 0.05 -7.91
CA ASP A 61 -22.07 0.31 -6.47
C ASP A 61 -23.01 -0.52 -5.58
N GLU A 62 -23.80 -1.43 -6.17
CA GLU A 62 -24.66 -2.41 -5.48
C GLU A 62 -24.35 -3.81 -6.01
N GLN A 63 -23.40 -4.53 -5.39
CA GLN A 63 -23.11 -5.92 -5.76
C GLN A 63 -23.09 -6.84 -4.53
N GLU A 64 -24.07 -7.75 -4.51
CA GLU A 64 -23.99 -9.11 -3.95
C GLU A 64 -22.64 -9.76 -4.37
N ASP A 65 -22.13 -10.80 -3.70
CA ASP A 65 -20.84 -11.38 -4.13
C ASP A 65 -20.94 -11.79 -5.61
N ALA A 66 -19.99 -11.36 -6.45
CA ALA A 66 -20.07 -11.57 -7.90
C ALA A 66 -20.11 -13.06 -8.31
N PHE A 67 -19.80 -13.96 -7.36
CA PHE A 67 -19.90 -15.42 -7.51
C PHE A 67 -21.01 -16.07 -6.66
N GLU A 68 -21.83 -15.30 -5.93
CA GLU A 68 -23.06 -15.80 -5.29
C GLU A 68 -24.15 -16.00 -6.35
N ASP A 69 -24.00 -17.03 -7.19
CA ASP A 69 -25.06 -17.48 -8.10
C ASP A 69 -25.35 -18.96 -7.81
N GLU A 70 -26.47 -19.25 -7.16
CA GLU A 70 -26.96 -20.61 -6.86
C GLU A 70 -27.65 -21.25 -8.08
N GLY A 71 -27.13 -21.02 -9.28
CA GLY A 71 -27.66 -21.58 -10.51
C GLY A 71 -27.47 -23.11 -10.58
N ASN A 72 -28.51 -23.84 -10.98
CA ASN A 72 -28.41 -25.27 -11.27
C ASN A 72 -27.72 -25.46 -12.62
N PHE A 73 -26.38 -25.55 -12.64
CA PHE A 73 -25.60 -25.69 -13.87
C PHE A 73 -25.73 -27.10 -14.46
N ASN A 74 -26.20 -27.19 -15.71
CA ASN A 74 -26.17 -28.45 -16.45
C ASN A 74 -24.76 -28.70 -17.01
N ILE A 75 -23.96 -29.51 -16.32
CA ILE A 75 -22.57 -29.87 -16.68
C ILE A 75 -22.49 -30.64 -18.01
N SER A 76 -23.63 -31.08 -18.57
CA SER A 76 -23.67 -31.88 -19.79
C SER A 76 -23.61 -31.07 -21.08
N GLU A 77 -23.74 -29.74 -21.01
CA GLU A 77 -23.73 -28.85 -22.18
C GLU A 77 -22.38 -28.13 -22.32
N PRO A 78 -21.85 -27.99 -23.56
CA PRO A 78 -20.62 -27.25 -23.80
C PRO A 78 -20.82 -25.77 -23.48
N VAL A 79 -19.83 -25.16 -22.83
CA VAL A 79 -19.87 -23.75 -22.42
C VAL A 79 -19.32 -22.88 -23.54
N LEU A 80 -19.99 -21.75 -23.81
CA LEU A 80 -19.45 -20.72 -24.71
C LEU A 80 -18.27 -20.03 -24.03
N THR A 81 -17.05 -20.24 -24.55
CA THR A 81 -15.82 -19.70 -23.97
C THR A 81 -15.54 -18.25 -24.35
N PHE A 82 -16.24 -17.72 -25.36
CA PHE A 82 -16.05 -16.35 -25.84
C PHE A 82 -16.48 -15.32 -24.78
N GLY A 83 -15.58 -14.43 -24.39
CA GLY A 83 -15.82 -13.38 -23.39
C GLY A 83 -15.80 -13.84 -21.92
N LEU A 84 -15.78 -15.16 -21.66
CA LEU A 84 -15.84 -15.70 -20.31
C LEU A 84 -14.63 -15.31 -19.45
N LEU A 85 -13.44 -15.20 -20.06
CA LEU A 85 -12.24 -14.75 -19.36
C LEU A 85 -12.39 -13.30 -18.85
N ASP A 86 -12.97 -12.43 -19.66
CA ASP A 86 -13.17 -11.02 -19.32
C ASP A 86 -14.27 -10.87 -18.27
N ASP A 87 -15.33 -11.69 -18.35
CA ASP A 87 -16.35 -11.78 -17.31
C ASP A 87 -15.76 -12.20 -15.96
N ILE A 88 -14.91 -13.23 -15.94
CA ILE A 88 -14.21 -13.67 -14.72
C ILE A 88 -13.31 -12.56 -14.17
N LYS A 89 -12.52 -11.90 -15.02
CA LYS A 89 -11.67 -10.76 -14.60
C LYS A 89 -12.50 -9.64 -14.01
N SER A 90 -13.63 -9.30 -14.63
CA SER A 90 -14.55 -8.26 -14.17
C SER A 90 -15.13 -8.60 -12.80
N LYS A 91 -15.58 -9.85 -12.60
CA LYS A 91 -16.07 -10.34 -11.30
C LYS A 91 -14.98 -10.33 -10.22
N LEU A 92 -13.77 -10.79 -10.54
CA LEU A 92 -12.64 -10.75 -9.61
C LEU A 92 -12.28 -9.31 -9.21
N TYR A 93 -12.24 -8.40 -10.19
CA TYR A 93 -11.97 -6.98 -9.94
C TYR A 93 -13.05 -6.33 -9.08
N ALA A 94 -14.32 -6.60 -9.37
CA ALA A 94 -15.44 -6.11 -8.59
C ALA A 94 -15.39 -6.60 -7.14
N ASN A 95 -15.09 -7.88 -6.93
CA ASN A 95 -14.92 -8.44 -5.59
C ASN A 95 -13.72 -7.82 -4.86
N LEU A 96 -12.58 -7.61 -5.53
CA LEU A 96 -11.44 -6.93 -4.93
C LEU A 96 -11.79 -5.50 -4.50
N LYS A 97 -12.52 -4.74 -5.32
CA LYS A 97 -13.04 -3.41 -4.94
C LYS A 97 -14.00 -3.48 -3.76
N LYS A 98 -14.88 -4.48 -3.71
CA LYS A 98 -15.86 -4.67 -2.64
C LYS A 98 -15.19 -4.96 -1.30
N TYR A 99 -14.22 -5.87 -1.27
CA TYR A 99 -13.54 -6.26 -0.03
C TYR A 99 -12.41 -5.30 0.37
N TYR A 100 -11.81 -4.60 -0.59
CA TYR A 100 -10.74 -3.62 -0.38
C TYR A 100 -11.10 -2.25 -0.97
N PRO A 101 -12.18 -1.59 -0.48
CA PRO A 101 -12.72 -0.37 -1.07
C PRO A 101 -11.79 0.85 -0.93
N THR A 102 -10.79 0.76 -0.05
CA THR A 102 -10.01 1.92 0.39
C THR A 102 -8.53 1.80 0.07
N LEU A 103 -8.12 1.52 -1.18
CA LEU A 103 -6.74 1.76 -1.62
C LEU A 103 -6.48 3.28 -1.76
N THR A 104 -6.68 4.02 -0.67
CA THR A 104 -6.61 5.47 -0.55
C THR A 104 -5.33 5.90 0.17
N THR A 105 -5.15 7.21 0.30
CA THR A 105 -4.04 7.86 1.02
C THR A 105 -3.72 7.23 2.37
N GLU A 106 -4.73 6.81 3.16
CA GLU A 106 -4.49 6.23 4.49
C GLU A 106 -3.87 4.84 4.42
N THR A 107 -4.28 4.02 3.46
CA THR A 107 -3.71 2.68 3.26
C THR A 107 -2.31 2.69 2.67
N LEU A 108 -1.91 3.81 2.06
CA LEU A 108 -0.54 4.01 1.58
C LEU A 108 0.40 4.51 2.67
N ILE A 109 -0.10 4.92 3.84
CA ILE A 109 0.76 5.35 4.97
C ILE A 109 1.71 4.24 5.44
N PRO A 110 1.28 2.98 5.63
CA PRO A 110 2.20 1.89 5.90
C PRO A 110 3.26 1.70 4.80
N SER A 111 2.89 1.91 3.54
CA SER A 111 3.79 1.74 2.39
C SER A 111 4.83 2.83 2.30
N ILE A 112 4.47 4.10 2.54
CA ILE A 112 5.44 5.20 2.54
C ILE A 112 6.42 5.06 3.72
N LEU A 113 5.96 4.53 4.86
CA LEU A 113 6.78 4.22 6.03
C LEU A 113 7.54 2.89 5.93
N ASP A 114 7.37 2.14 4.84
CA ASP A 114 8.19 0.96 4.59
C ASP A 114 9.41 1.36 3.76
N PRO A 115 10.64 1.14 4.27
CA PRO A 115 11.86 1.46 3.53
C PRO A 115 12.00 0.73 2.19
N ARG A 116 11.21 -0.31 1.92
CA ARG A 116 11.16 -1.04 0.64
C ARG A 116 10.27 -0.38 -0.41
N PHE A 117 9.30 0.43 0.01
CA PHE A 117 8.19 0.89 -0.85
C PHE A 117 7.94 2.40 -0.76
N LYS A 118 8.84 3.15 -0.14
CA LYS A 118 8.64 4.58 0.15
C LYS A 118 8.49 5.48 -1.08
N SER A 119 9.00 5.07 -2.24
CA SER A 119 8.79 5.77 -3.51
C SER A 119 7.34 5.70 -4.02
N LEU A 120 6.56 4.74 -3.49
CA LEU A 120 5.19 4.45 -3.91
C LEU A 120 5.07 4.32 -5.44
N ASP A 121 6.06 3.74 -6.11
CA ASP A 121 6.14 3.62 -7.58
C ASP A 121 4.91 2.97 -8.24
N PHE A 122 4.18 2.13 -7.49
CA PHE A 122 2.92 1.49 -7.88
C PHE A 122 1.66 2.37 -7.79
N ALA A 123 1.75 3.54 -7.17
CA ALA A 123 0.62 4.45 -7.02
C ALA A 123 0.68 5.59 -8.04
N PRO A 124 -0.45 6.18 -8.46
CA PRO A 124 -0.46 7.40 -9.27
C PRO A 124 0.21 8.57 -8.54
N ASP A 125 0.92 9.44 -9.26
CA ASP A 125 1.65 10.57 -8.67
C ASP A 125 0.76 11.48 -7.79
N GLU A 126 -0.52 11.65 -8.16
CA GLU A 126 -1.48 12.39 -7.34
C GLU A 126 -1.70 11.74 -5.96
N GLN A 127 -1.76 10.39 -5.89
CA GLN A 127 -1.87 9.66 -4.63
C GLN A 127 -0.58 9.76 -3.82
N LYS A 128 0.60 9.74 -4.47
CA LYS A 128 1.89 9.90 -3.77
C LYS A 128 1.97 11.25 -3.05
N ILE A 129 1.69 12.34 -3.78
CA ILE A 129 1.73 13.70 -3.23
C ILE A 129 0.74 13.84 -2.07
N LYS A 130 -0.50 13.33 -2.22
CA LYS A 130 -1.50 13.34 -1.14
C LYS A 130 -1.03 12.55 0.09
N THR A 131 -0.37 11.41 -0.13
CA THR A 131 0.13 10.54 0.94
C THR A 131 1.28 11.19 1.69
N GLU A 132 2.23 11.80 1.00
CA GLU A 132 3.30 12.60 1.60
C GLU A 132 2.74 13.76 2.44
N GLN A 133 1.82 14.55 1.88
CA GLN A 133 1.17 15.65 2.60
C GLN A 133 0.43 15.17 3.85
N TYR A 134 -0.26 14.02 3.74
CA TYR A 134 -0.95 13.43 4.87
C TYR A 134 0.01 12.93 5.95
N LEU A 135 1.13 12.32 5.57
CA LEU A 135 2.19 11.89 6.48
C LEU A 135 2.77 13.08 7.26
N HIS A 136 3.08 14.20 6.58
CA HIS A 136 3.52 15.42 7.26
C HIS A 136 2.50 15.93 8.28
N LYS A 137 1.20 15.92 7.92
CA LYS A 137 0.13 16.32 8.84
C LYS A 137 0.06 15.40 10.07
N LEU A 138 0.20 14.09 9.89
CA LEU A 138 0.20 13.12 10.98
C LEU A 138 1.41 13.31 11.91
N PHE A 139 2.60 13.51 11.33
CA PHE A 139 3.83 13.73 12.09
C PHE A 139 3.79 15.02 12.92
N GLU A 140 3.34 16.14 12.33
CA GLU A 140 3.21 17.39 13.08
C GLU A 140 2.18 17.30 14.20
N LYS A 141 1.09 16.56 14.00
CA LYS A 141 0.09 16.28 15.04
C LYS A 141 0.72 15.53 16.22
N GLU A 142 1.50 14.49 15.96
CA GLU A 142 2.16 13.68 16.99
C GLU A 142 3.24 14.50 17.74
N LYS A 143 4.05 15.26 17.00
CA LYS A 143 5.08 16.16 17.54
C LYS A 143 4.49 17.27 18.41
N GLY A 144 3.30 17.77 18.07
CA GLY A 144 2.54 18.72 18.87
C GLY A 144 2.11 18.14 20.23
N GLY A 145 1.59 16.91 20.24
CA GLY A 145 1.13 16.24 21.47
C GLY A 145 2.27 15.91 22.47
N GLN A 146 3.47 15.62 21.95
CA GLN A 146 4.67 15.37 22.77
C GLN A 146 5.11 16.61 23.60
N LYS A 147 4.87 17.83 23.07
CA LYS A 147 5.24 19.08 23.77
C LYS A 147 4.32 19.39 24.94
N GLU A 148 3.05 18.99 24.91
CA GLU A 148 2.11 19.24 26.02
C GLU A 148 2.33 18.30 27.20
N THR A 149 2.82 17.08 26.95
CA THR A 149 3.09 16.09 28.02
C THR A 149 4.38 16.38 28.80
N SER A 150 5.34 17.11 28.21
CA SER A 150 6.63 17.42 28.84
C SER A 150 6.60 18.62 29.80
N ASN A 151 5.51 19.39 29.86
CA ASN A 151 5.44 20.61 30.67
C ASN A 151 4.96 20.41 32.12
N ASN A 152 4.65 19.19 32.55
CA ASN A 152 4.21 18.89 33.92
C ASN A 152 5.27 18.17 34.78
N SER A 153 6.53 18.60 34.68
CA SER A 153 7.52 18.36 35.75
C SER A 153 8.16 19.67 36.20
N HIS A 154 7.39 20.44 36.96
CA HIS A 154 7.91 21.52 37.79
C HIS A 154 8.79 20.92 38.89
N ILE A 155 10.11 21.04 38.76
CA ILE A 155 11.01 21.20 39.91
C ILE A 155 11.82 22.46 39.68
N SER A 156 11.57 23.46 40.51
CA SER A 156 12.35 24.67 40.64
C SER A 156 13.76 24.34 41.15
N SER A 157 14.81 24.84 40.50
CA SER A 157 16.05 25.26 41.17
C SER A 157 17.04 25.93 40.21
N GLY A 158 17.47 27.15 40.57
CA GLY A 158 18.80 27.67 40.26
C GLY A 158 18.98 28.40 38.93
N SER A 159 18.96 29.73 38.97
CA SER A 159 19.56 30.61 37.97
C SER A 159 21.07 30.33 37.83
N LYS A 160 21.46 29.48 36.87
CA LYS A 160 22.86 29.33 36.47
C LYS A 160 23.26 30.46 35.49
N PRO A 161 24.47 31.02 35.59
CA PRO A 161 24.91 32.12 34.74
C PRO A 161 24.99 31.66 33.29
N LYS A 162 24.41 32.45 32.38
CA LYS A 162 24.49 32.25 30.93
C LYS A 162 25.96 32.28 30.51
N LYS A 163 26.55 31.12 30.21
CA LYS A 163 27.88 31.03 29.58
C LYS A 163 27.83 31.81 28.26
N LYS A 164 28.80 32.71 28.04
CA LYS A 164 28.93 33.45 26.78
C LYS A 164 29.28 32.45 25.67
N LYS A 165 28.46 32.42 24.60
CA LYS A 165 28.72 31.61 23.40
C LYS A 165 30.11 31.94 22.84
N SER A 166 30.88 30.92 22.47
CA SER A 166 32.18 31.03 21.80
C SER A 166 32.06 31.81 20.48
N LEU A 167 33.16 32.41 20.02
CA LEU A 167 33.19 33.15 18.74
C LEU A 167 32.79 32.25 17.57
N MET A 168 33.18 30.96 17.60
CA MET A 168 32.74 29.96 16.63
C MET A 168 31.24 29.63 16.74
N GLU A 169 30.70 29.51 17.96
CA GLU A 169 29.25 29.31 18.20
C GLU A 169 28.39 30.51 17.78
N ARG A 170 28.98 31.71 17.69
CA ARG A 170 28.32 32.91 17.17
C ARG A 170 28.36 33.01 15.65
N LEU A 171 29.32 32.33 15.02
CA LEU A 171 29.49 32.30 13.56
C LEU A 171 28.70 31.14 12.93
N THR A 172 28.49 30.06 13.66
CA THR A 172 27.48 29.08 13.32
C THR A 172 26.12 29.75 13.46
N LYS A 173 25.42 29.98 12.35
CA LYS A 173 23.98 30.26 12.40
C LYS A 173 23.38 29.14 13.25
N ASP A 174 22.59 29.50 14.26
CA ASP A 174 21.68 28.53 14.87
C ASP A 174 20.86 28.00 13.69
N ASN A 175 21.22 26.83 13.18
CA ASN A 175 20.47 26.15 12.14
C ASN A 175 19.17 25.78 12.85
N ILE A 176 18.21 26.69 12.86
CA ILE A 176 16.80 26.36 13.03
C ILE A 176 16.38 25.67 11.73
N VAL A 177 17.07 24.58 11.41
CA VAL A 177 16.54 23.55 10.55
C VAL A 177 15.63 22.82 11.53
N ALA A 178 14.34 23.15 11.48
CA ALA A 178 13.37 22.16 11.89
C ALA A 178 13.71 20.92 11.07
N PHE A 179 14.36 19.95 11.71
CA PHE A 179 14.69 18.65 11.15
C PHE A 179 13.45 18.15 10.42
N ASN A 180 13.47 18.16 9.08
CA ASN A 180 12.41 17.56 8.33
C ASN A 180 12.74 16.08 8.19
N GLU A 181 12.57 15.36 9.31
CA GLU A 181 12.86 13.93 9.47
C GLU A 181 12.19 13.11 8.36
N ILE A 182 10.97 13.51 7.97
CA ILE A 182 10.25 12.89 6.86
C ILE A 182 11.00 13.11 5.53
N ASN A 183 11.40 14.34 5.22
CA ASN A 183 12.13 14.59 3.97
C ASN A 183 13.48 13.86 3.94
N GLU A 184 14.18 13.78 5.06
CA GLU A 184 15.44 13.04 5.16
C GLU A 184 15.20 11.55 4.92
N TYR A 185 14.19 10.97 5.56
CA TYR A 185 13.79 9.58 5.37
C TYR A 185 13.43 9.27 3.90
N LEU A 186 12.64 10.14 3.25
CA LEU A 186 12.23 9.97 1.85
C LEU A 186 13.39 10.10 0.86
N GLN A 187 14.48 10.79 1.22
CA GLN A 187 15.68 10.91 0.37
C GLN A 187 16.64 9.72 0.47
N LEU A 188 16.53 8.90 1.51
CA LEU A 188 17.38 7.71 1.65
C LEU A 188 17.09 6.70 0.52
N PRO A 189 18.03 5.82 0.15
CA PRO A 189 17.74 4.75 -0.79
C PRO A 189 16.74 3.73 -0.21
N GLU A 190 15.99 3.06 -1.08
CA GLU A 190 15.17 1.92 -0.70
C GLU A 190 16.03 0.70 -0.38
N ILE A 191 15.53 -0.16 0.51
CA ILE A 191 16.18 -1.43 0.83
C ILE A 191 15.62 -2.57 -0.03
N PRO A 192 16.36 -3.67 -0.25
CA PRO A 192 15.88 -4.81 -1.02
C PRO A 192 14.59 -5.43 -0.44
N LEU A 193 13.73 -5.97 -1.31
CA LEU A 193 12.45 -6.59 -0.93
C LEU A 193 12.59 -7.72 0.11
N ASP A 194 13.65 -8.52 -0.02
CA ASP A 194 13.99 -9.63 0.88
C ASP A 194 14.51 -9.20 2.26
N SER A 195 14.82 -7.92 2.45
CA SER A 195 15.32 -7.39 3.71
C SER A 195 14.18 -7.21 4.71
N ASN A 196 14.48 -7.38 6.00
CA ASN A 196 13.50 -7.11 7.05
C ASN A 196 13.38 -5.57 7.26
N PRO A 197 12.23 -4.95 6.93
CA PRO A 197 12.05 -3.51 7.05
C PRO A 197 12.01 -3.03 8.50
N LEU A 198 11.69 -3.90 9.47
CA LEU A 198 11.63 -3.52 10.89
C LEU A 198 13.02 -3.33 11.50
N LEU A 199 14.04 -4.02 10.97
CA LEU A 199 15.43 -3.82 11.42
C LEU A 199 15.98 -2.46 11.01
N TRP A 200 15.40 -1.83 9.99
CA TRP A 200 15.81 -0.50 9.53
C TRP A 200 15.52 0.59 10.56
N TRP A 201 14.45 0.42 11.34
CA TRP A 201 14.00 1.38 12.35
C TRP A 201 14.70 1.25 13.72
N ASN A 202 15.56 0.23 13.91
CA ASN A 202 16.33 0.00 15.15
C ASN A 202 17.68 0.73 15.13
#